data_AF-A0A957ALH9-F1
#
_entry.id   AF-A0A957ALH9-F1
#
_cell.length_a   1.000
_cell.length_b   1.000
_cell.length_c   1.000
_cell.angle_alpha   90.00
_cell.angle_beta   90.00
_cell.angle_gamma   90.00
#
_symmetry.space_group_name_H-M   'P 1'
#
loop_
_entity.id
_entity.type
_entity.pdbx_description
1 polymer ?
#
loop_
_entity_poly.entity_id
_entity_poly.type
_entity_poly.pdbx_seq_one_letter_code
_entity_poly.pdbx_strand_id
1 'polypeptide(L)'
;MSSLCHSVSRLRLGVMVWFLVLAGAVALPLPTVVAQSTPVAAPEAAGAIDVTGLVERAGKLTVADLQTLPGETVDVTYESGGKPEDHTFTGVRLVDVLDYLGLAVAPEARNPLLPMYLVVTANDGYQVVVSGGEIDPNFGNVPMLLAWEQDGVPLAGAQGPLRLVVPGDLRGGRYVHGIVSIEVRTVAGD
;
A
#
# COMPACT_ATOMS: atom_id res chain seq x y z
N MET A 1 35.74 69.83 59.81
CA MET A 1 35.26 71.21 60.00
C MET A 1 34.74 71.67 58.65
N SER A 2 33.46 71.41 58.35
CA SER A 2 32.36 72.40 58.37
C SER A 2 32.55 73.43 57.25
N SER A 3 31.65 73.69 56.29
CA SER A 3 30.19 73.80 56.37
C SER A 3 29.66 74.14 54.95
N LEU A 4 28.46 73.67 54.57
CA LEU A 4 27.29 74.43 54.04
C LEU A 4 27.51 75.47 52.88
N CYS A 5 26.71 75.65 51.81
CA CYS A 5 25.24 75.66 51.66
C CYS A 5 24.81 76.28 50.28
N HIS A 6 23.71 75.78 49.68
CA HIS A 6 22.70 76.41 48.76
C HIS A 6 23.12 76.99 47.39
N SER A 7 22.60 76.47 46.26
CA SER A 7 21.24 76.55 45.68
C SER A 7 20.97 77.87 44.92
N VAL A 8 20.49 77.76 43.67
CA VAL A 8 19.17 78.22 43.21
C VAL A 8 19.09 78.13 41.67
N SER A 9 18.04 77.48 41.17
CA SER A 9 17.62 77.40 39.77
C SER A 9 16.85 78.65 39.33
N ARG A 10 16.88 79.00 38.03
CA ARG A 10 15.76 79.67 37.33
C ARG A 10 15.70 79.28 35.85
N LEU A 11 14.50 78.93 35.43
CA LEU A 11 14.03 78.50 34.11
C LEU A 11 13.49 79.70 33.31
N ARG A 12 13.69 79.76 31.99
CA ARG A 12 12.89 80.58 31.03
C ARG A 12 12.82 79.82 29.69
N LEU A 13 11.73 79.08 29.45
CA LEU A 13 10.48 79.46 28.77
C LEU A 13 10.65 79.58 27.24
N GLY A 14 10.21 78.54 26.53
CA GLY A 14 10.21 78.43 25.07
C GLY A 14 8.89 78.87 24.45
N VAL A 15 8.97 79.21 23.16
CA VAL A 15 7.84 79.35 22.24
C VAL A 15 8.27 78.71 20.93
N MET A 16 7.67 77.57 20.58
CA MET A 16 7.90 76.86 19.33
C MET A 16 6.62 76.93 18.50
N VAL A 17 6.75 77.44 17.29
CA VAL A 17 5.67 77.70 16.34
C VAL A 17 5.13 76.38 15.78
N TRP A 18 3.80 76.23 15.80
CA TRP A 18 3.08 75.09 15.27
C TRP A 18 2.86 75.25 13.76
N PHE A 19 3.32 74.27 12.96
CA PHE A 19 2.85 74.06 11.60
C PHE A 19 2.06 72.74 11.56
N LEU A 20 0.77 72.85 11.26
CA LEU A 20 -0.17 71.75 11.17
C LEU A 20 -0.16 71.24 9.73
N VAL A 21 0.53 70.12 9.47
CA VAL A 21 0.52 69.43 8.17
C VAL A 21 -0.37 68.20 8.29
N LEU A 22 -1.54 68.23 7.65
CA LEU A 22 -2.38 67.05 7.44
C LEU A 22 -1.72 66.15 6.39
N ALA A 23 -1.05 65.08 6.84
CA ALA A 23 -0.63 63.99 5.97
C ALA A 23 -1.75 62.93 5.94
N GLY A 24 -2.52 62.90 4.84
CA GLY A 24 -3.46 61.82 4.57
C GLY A 24 -2.71 60.53 4.23
N ALA A 25 -2.75 59.56 5.14
CA ALA A 25 -2.22 58.22 4.90
C ALA A 25 -3.24 57.39 4.11
N VAL A 26 -2.95 57.14 2.83
CA VAL A 26 -3.68 56.15 2.03
C VAL A 26 -3.14 54.76 2.42
N ALA A 27 -3.90 54.02 3.21
CA ALA A 27 -3.59 52.64 3.54
C ALA A 27 -3.91 51.73 2.33
N LEU A 28 -2.87 51.19 1.71
CA LEU A 28 -3.01 50.15 0.68
C LEU A 28 -3.34 48.81 1.36
N PRO A 29 -4.39 48.08 0.95
CA PRO A 29 -4.70 46.78 1.52
C PRO A 29 -3.66 45.75 1.08
N LEU A 30 -3.11 45.01 2.05
CA LEU A 30 -2.24 43.86 1.78
C LEU A 30 -3.07 42.73 1.15
N PRO A 31 -2.57 42.02 0.12
CA PRO A 31 -3.28 40.88 -0.44
C PRO A 31 -3.34 39.75 0.59
N THR A 32 -4.56 39.38 1.00
CA THR A 32 -4.79 38.17 1.79
C THR A 32 -4.52 36.96 0.89
N VAL A 33 -3.40 36.28 1.12
CA VAL A 33 -3.14 34.97 0.51
C VAL A 33 -4.09 33.98 1.17
N VAL A 34 -5.17 33.63 0.48
CA VAL A 34 -6.02 32.51 0.85
C VAL A 34 -5.21 31.25 0.57
N ALA A 35 -4.76 30.57 1.63
CA ALA A 35 -4.17 29.25 1.51
C ALA A 35 -5.24 28.31 0.95
N GLN A 36 -5.14 28.02 -0.35
CA GLN A 36 -5.94 26.98 -0.97
C GLN A 36 -5.39 25.66 -0.43
N SER A 37 -6.13 25.04 0.49
CA SER A 37 -5.93 23.64 0.83
C SER A 37 -6.19 22.84 -0.45
N THR A 38 -5.13 22.49 -1.17
CA THR A 38 -5.20 21.43 -2.17
C THR A 38 -5.82 20.23 -1.49
N PRO A 39 -6.95 19.68 -1.99
CA PRO A 39 -7.43 18.42 -1.48
C PRO A 39 -6.27 17.43 -1.65
N VAL A 40 -5.78 16.91 -0.53
CA VAL A 40 -4.91 15.74 -0.52
C VAL A 40 -5.71 14.71 -1.30
N ALA A 41 -5.19 14.32 -2.47
CA ALA A 41 -5.74 13.21 -3.21
C ALA A 41 -5.91 12.07 -2.20
N ALA A 42 -7.13 11.51 -2.13
CA ALA A 42 -7.34 10.26 -1.43
C ALA A 42 -6.21 9.29 -1.85
N PRO A 43 -5.65 8.51 -0.92
CA PRO A 43 -4.53 7.62 -1.23
C PRO A 43 -4.88 6.87 -2.51
N GLU A 44 -4.05 7.06 -3.53
CA GLU A 44 -4.06 6.29 -4.77
C GLU A 44 -4.33 4.84 -4.38
N ALA A 45 -5.47 4.30 -4.84
CA ALA A 45 -6.04 3.07 -4.32
C ALA A 45 -4.93 2.05 -4.05
N ALA A 46 -4.69 1.76 -2.77
CA ALA A 46 -3.64 0.85 -2.33
C ALA A 46 -3.73 -0.43 -3.18
N GLY A 47 -2.60 -0.80 -3.78
CA GLY A 47 -2.54 -1.50 -5.05
C GLY A 47 -3.54 -2.64 -5.26
N ALA A 48 -4.06 -2.70 -6.48
CA ALA A 48 -4.96 -3.74 -6.96
C ALA A 48 -4.27 -4.58 -8.04
N ILE A 49 -4.64 -5.86 -8.11
CA ILE A 49 -4.26 -6.77 -9.19
C ILE A 49 -5.49 -7.08 -10.05
N ASP A 50 -5.27 -7.44 -11.32
CA ASP A 50 -6.32 -7.94 -12.19
C ASP A 50 -6.52 -9.44 -11.98
N VAL A 51 -7.76 -9.86 -11.74
CA VAL A 51 -8.14 -11.27 -11.73
C VAL A 51 -9.11 -11.58 -12.85
N THR A 52 -8.80 -12.61 -13.64
CA THR A 52 -9.52 -12.97 -14.85
C THR A 52 -9.65 -14.49 -15.01
N GLY A 53 -10.37 -14.92 -16.05
CA GLY A 53 -10.55 -16.34 -16.37
C GLY A 53 -11.79 -16.94 -15.69
N LEU A 54 -11.68 -18.19 -15.26
CA LEU A 54 -12.77 -19.02 -14.73
C LEU A 54 -13.19 -18.66 -13.29
N VAL A 55 -13.55 -17.39 -13.09
CA VAL A 55 -14.10 -16.89 -11.83
C VAL A 55 -15.39 -16.12 -12.07
N GLU A 56 -16.32 -16.18 -11.13
CA GLU A 56 -17.57 -15.43 -11.18
C GLU A 56 -17.32 -13.93 -10.99
N ARG A 57 -16.35 -13.58 -10.14
CA ARG A 57 -16.01 -12.20 -9.77
C ARG A 57 -14.67 -11.76 -10.35
N ALA A 58 -14.57 -11.77 -11.68
CA ALA A 58 -13.41 -11.18 -12.38
C ALA A 58 -13.36 -9.66 -12.17
N GLY A 59 -12.15 -9.09 -12.15
CA GLY A 59 -11.92 -7.66 -12.00
C GLY A 59 -10.74 -7.32 -11.10
N LYS A 60 -10.77 -6.11 -10.53
CA LYS A 60 -9.73 -5.64 -9.61
C LYS A 60 -9.91 -6.27 -8.23
N LEU A 61 -8.81 -6.81 -7.70
CA LEU A 61 -8.72 -7.37 -6.36
C LEU A 61 -7.68 -6.55 -5.57
N THR A 62 -8.12 -5.91 -4.48
CA THR A 62 -7.26 -5.06 -3.65
C THR A 62 -6.75 -5.80 -2.42
N VAL A 63 -5.70 -5.28 -1.79
CA VAL A 63 -5.24 -5.75 -0.47
C VAL A 63 -6.36 -5.63 0.57
N ALA A 64 -7.18 -4.57 0.51
CA ALA A 64 -8.28 -4.37 1.43
C ALA A 64 -9.36 -5.47 1.29
N ASP A 65 -9.66 -5.91 0.07
CA ASP A 65 -10.57 -7.03 -0.17
C ASP A 65 -10.02 -8.32 0.46
N LEU A 66 -8.73 -8.58 0.28
CA LEU A 66 -8.05 -9.78 0.81
C LEU A 66 -8.00 -9.78 2.35
N GLN A 67 -7.83 -8.62 2.97
CA GLN A 67 -7.84 -8.48 4.42
C GLN A 67 -9.23 -8.66 5.06
N THR A 68 -10.30 -8.79 4.26
CA THR A 68 -11.61 -9.22 4.77
C THR A 68 -11.71 -10.74 4.97
N LEU A 69 -10.76 -11.50 4.41
CA LEU A 69 -10.68 -12.95 4.49
C LEU A 69 -9.82 -13.39 5.70
N PRO A 70 -9.95 -14.64 6.18
CA PRO A 70 -9.07 -15.17 7.20
C PRO A 70 -7.61 -15.15 6.75
N GLY A 71 -6.80 -14.28 7.37
CA GLY A 71 -5.36 -14.22 7.12
C GLY A 71 -4.58 -15.31 7.85
N GLU A 72 -3.46 -15.71 7.29
CA GLU A 72 -2.49 -16.65 7.83
C GLU A 72 -1.07 -16.07 7.72
N THR A 73 -0.23 -16.42 8.69
CA THR A 73 1.19 -16.10 8.69
C THR A 73 1.99 -17.40 8.57
N VAL A 74 2.90 -17.47 7.59
CA VAL A 74 3.76 -18.64 7.35
C VAL A 74 5.23 -18.26 7.40
N ASP A 75 6.03 -19.13 8.02
CA ASP A 75 7.49 -19.06 7.98
C ASP A 75 8.00 -19.91 6.82
N VAL A 76 8.94 -19.36 6.05
CA VAL A 76 9.53 -20.03 4.89
C VAL A 76 11.04 -19.84 4.85
N THR A 77 11.71 -20.88 4.35
CA THR A 77 13.14 -20.86 4.02
C THR A 77 13.29 -21.28 2.56
N TYR A 78 13.95 -20.46 1.74
CA TYR A 78 14.23 -20.79 0.34
C TYR A 78 15.57 -20.19 -0.12
N GLU A 79 16.17 -20.74 -1.19
CA GLU A 79 17.39 -20.19 -1.78
C GLU A 79 17.07 -19.08 -2.79
N SER A 80 17.77 -17.96 -2.67
CA SER A 80 17.73 -16.81 -3.58
C SER A 80 19.13 -16.22 -3.72
N GLY A 81 19.53 -15.88 -4.95
CA GLY A 81 20.88 -15.38 -5.24
C GLY A 81 22.02 -16.32 -4.79
N GLY A 82 21.74 -17.63 -4.66
CA GLY A 82 22.70 -18.64 -4.19
C GLY A 82 22.89 -18.69 -2.66
N LYS A 83 21.99 -18.08 -1.88
CA LYS A 83 22.01 -18.11 -0.41
C LYS A 83 20.62 -18.47 0.13
N PRO A 84 20.54 -19.16 1.28
CA PRO A 84 19.28 -19.29 2.01
C PRO A 84 18.78 -17.93 2.51
N GLU A 85 17.49 -17.70 2.38
CA GLU A 85 16.73 -16.61 2.97
C GLU A 85 15.64 -17.19 3.87
N ASP A 86 15.47 -16.61 5.06
CA ASP A 86 14.41 -16.94 6.01
C ASP A 86 13.48 -15.74 6.13
N HIS A 87 12.19 -15.96 5.93
CA HIS A 87 11.18 -14.90 5.96
C HIS A 87 9.87 -15.39 6.57
N THR A 88 9.14 -14.44 7.13
CA THR A 88 7.74 -14.64 7.54
C THR A 88 6.84 -13.85 6.60
N PHE A 89 5.76 -14.44 6.11
CA PHE A 89 4.79 -13.78 5.24
C PHE A 89 3.39 -13.84 5.83
N THR A 90 2.66 -12.73 5.78
CA THR A 90 1.24 -12.66 6.15
C THR A 90 0.40 -12.42 4.90
N GLY A 91 -0.62 -13.26 4.72
CA GLY A 91 -1.45 -13.28 3.53
C GLY A 91 -2.72 -14.07 3.70
N VAL A 92 -3.41 -14.33 2.60
CA VAL A 92 -4.55 -15.26 2.54
C VAL A 92 -4.18 -16.44 1.65
N ARG A 93 -4.69 -17.64 1.97
CA ARG A 93 -4.42 -18.82 1.14
C ARG A 93 -5.02 -18.63 -0.24
N LEU A 94 -4.31 -19.07 -1.27
CA LEU A 94 -4.73 -18.91 -2.65
C LEU A 94 -6.06 -19.65 -2.94
N VAL A 95 -6.32 -20.77 -2.26
CA VAL A 95 -7.60 -21.48 -2.35
C VAL A 95 -8.76 -20.64 -1.79
N ASP A 96 -8.56 -19.95 -0.67
CA ASP A 96 -9.60 -19.10 -0.07
C ASP A 96 -9.87 -17.86 -0.92
N VAL A 97 -8.86 -17.38 -1.68
CA VAL A 97 -9.05 -16.32 -2.69
C VAL A 97 -9.93 -16.82 -3.83
N LEU A 98 -9.73 -18.05 -4.32
CA LEU A 98 -10.57 -18.63 -5.36
C LEU A 98 -12.00 -18.86 -4.87
N ASP A 99 -12.17 -19.35 -3.64
CA ASP A 99 -13.48 -19.53 -3.01
C ASP A 99 -14.20 -18.20 -2.82
N TYR A 100 -13.46 -17.14 -2.43
CA TYR A 100 -13.97 -15.79 -2.43
C TYR A 100 -14.45 -15.43 -3.84
N LEU A 101 -13.58 -15.42 -4.86
CA LEU A 101 -13.92 -14.99 -6.21
C LEU A 101 -15.05 -15.82 -6.87
N GLY A 102 -15.28 -17.04 -6.39
CA GLY A 102 -16.23 -18.01 -6.92
C GLY A 102 -15.71 -18.61 -8.21
N LEU A 103 -15.60 -19.94 -8.29
CA LEU A 103 -15.18 -20.61 -9.52
C LEU A 103 -16.34 -20.65 -10.52
N ALA A 104 -16.11 -20.18 -11.75
CA ALA A 104 -17.10 -20.24 -12.82
C ALA A 104 -17.15 -21.64 -13.47
N VAL A 105 -17.58 -22.63 -12.69
CA VAL A 105 -17.73 -24.04 -13.09
C VAL A 105 -19.14 -24.55 -12.84
N ALA A 106 -19.49 -25.65 -13.50
CA ALA A 106 -20.75 -26.33 -13.21
C ALA A 106 -20.81 -26.74 -11.72
N PRO A 107 -21.94 -26.50 -11.01
CA PRO A 107 -22.08 -26.86 -9.59
C PRO A 107 -21.83 -28.34 -9.29
N GLU A 108 -22.03 -29.22 -10.28
CA GLU A 108 -21.88 -30.67 -10.19
C GLU A 108 -20.48 -31.14 -10.61
N ALA A 109 -19.58 -30.21 -10.93
CA ALA A 109 -18.21 -30.53 -11.34
C ALA A 109 -17.48 -31.28 -10.22
N ARG A 110 -17.06 -32.51 -10.52
CA ARG A 110 -16.25 -33.30 -9.59
C ARG A 110 -14.81 -32.82 -9.62
N ASN A 111 -14.30 -32.40 -8.46
CA ASN A 111 -12.92 -31.93 -8.25
C ASN A 111 -12.55 -30.77 -9.20
N PRO A 112 -13.26 -29.62 -9.12
CA PRO A 112 -13.15 -28.55 -10.11
C PRO A 112 -11.75 -27.93 -10.20
N LEU A 113 -10.95 -27.97 -9.13
CA LEU A 113 -9.58 -27.44 -9.12
C LEU A 113 -8.56 -28.32 -9.85
N LEU A 114 -8.76 -29.64 -9.96
CA LEU A 114 -7.78 -30.54 -10.56
C LEU A 114 -7.43 -30.24 -12.03
N PRO A 115 -8.38 -29.91 -12.92
CA PRO A 115 -8.07 -29.50 -14.28
C PRO A 115 -7.62 -28.03 -14.40
N MET A 116 -7.63 -27.27 -13.31
CA MET A 116 -7.32 -25.84 -13.32
C MET A 116 -5.86 -25.53 -13.04
N TYR A 117 -5.45 -24.36 -13.49
CA TYR A 117 -4.19 -23.75 -13.14
C TYR A 117 -4.31 -22.22 -13.16
N LEU A 118 -3.48 -21.57 -12.36
CA LEU A 118 -3.42 -20.12 -12.23
C LEU A 118 -2.13 -19.65 -12.89
N VAL A 119 -2.23 -18.64 -13.74
CA VAL A 119 -1.08 -17.92 -14.29
C VAL A 119 -0.91 -16.64 -13.47
N VAL A 120 0.19 -16.54 -12.72
CA VAL A 120 0.51 -15.38 -11.89
C VAL A 120 1.57 -14.56 -12.61
N THR A 121 1.29 -13.28 -12.84
CA THR A 121 2.17 -12.36 -13.60
C THR A 121 2.62 -11.18 -12.74
N ALA A 122 3.93 -10.92 -12.72
CA ALA A 122 4.54 -9.77 -12.07
C ALA A 122 4.63 -8.54 -12.98
N ASN A 123 4.88 -7.39 -12.38
CA ASN A 123 5.01 -6.10 -13.06
C ASN A 123 6.17 -6.02 -14.08
N ASP A 124 7.15 -6.91 -13.99
CA ASP A 124 8.28 -7.04 -14.92
C ASP A 124 8.01 -8.06 -16.04
N GLY A 125 6.82 -8.66 -16.05
CA GLY A 125 6.41 -9.70 -17.01
C GLY A 125 6.85 -11.11 -16.63
N TYR A 126 7.46 -11.32 -15.46
CA TYR A 126 7.76 -12.67 -14.96
C TYR A 126 6.47 -13.44 -14.68
N GLN A 127 6.43 -14.71 -15.08
CA GLN A 127 5.24 -15.56 -14.97
C GLN A 127 5.56 -16.90 -14.34
N VAL A 128 4.64 -17.37 -13.49
CA VAL A 128 4.65 -18.73 -12.96
C VAL A 128 3.26 -19.34 -13.05
N VAL A 129 3.22 -20.67 -12.99
CA VAL A 129 1.97 -21.43 -12.94
C VAL A 129 1.85 -22.11 -11.58
N VAL A 130 0.64 -22.05 -11.02
CA VAL A 130 0.22 -22.83 -9.86
C VAL A 130 -0.91 -23.76 -10.32
N SER A 131 -0.78 -25.07 -10.12
CA SER A 131 -1.88 -25.98 -10.42
C SER A 131 -2.94 -25.94 -9.32
N GLY A 132 -4.21 -26.09 -9.68
CA GLY A 132 -5.28 -26.16 -8.68
C GLY A 132 -5.13 -27.38 -7.76
N GLY A 133 -4.58 -28.49 -8.25
CA GLY A 133 -4.30 -29.68 -7.44
C GLY A 133 -3.22 -29.49 -6.37
N GLU A 134 -2.28 -28.54 -6.54
CA GLU A 134 -1.31 -28.19 -5.49
C GLU A 134 -1.98 -27.52 -4.29
N ILE A 135 -2.98 -26.67 -4.52
CA ILE A 135 -3.65 -25.87 -3.48
C ILE A 135 -4.94 -26.50 -2.96
N ASP A 136 -5.50 -27.52 -3.64
CA ASP A 136 -6.72 -28.19 -3.22
C ASP A 136 -6.54 -28.89 -1.85
N PRO A 137 -7.43 -28.63 -0.86
CA PRO A 137 -7.35 -29.20 0.49
C PRO A 137 -7.41 -30.73 0.55
N ASN A 138 -8.01 -31.38 -0.45
CA ASN A 138 -8.12 -32.84 -0.53
C ASN A 138 -6.95 -33.50 -1.25
N PHE A 139 -6.03 -32.69 -1.81
CA PHE A 139 -4.87 -33.17 -2.58
C PHE A 139 -3.58 -32.57 -2.04
N GLY A 140 -2.89 -31.71 -2.81
CA GLY A 140 -1.59 -31.17 -2.43
C GLY A 140 -1.64 -30.36 -1.14
N ASN A 141 -2.74 -29.65 -0.91
CA ASN A 141 -2.99 -28.79 0.26
C ASN A 141 -1.79 -27.92 0.64
N VAL A 142 -1.01 -27.46 -0.35
CA VAL A 142 0.12 -26.57 -0.12
C VAL A 142 -0.46 -25.23 0.34
N PRO A 143 0.00 -24.66 1.48
CA PRO A 143 -0.51 -23.40 2.01
C PRO A 143 0.09 -22.21 1.25
N MET A 144 -0.09 -22.18 -0.08
CA MET A 144 0.37 -21.07 -0.90
C MET A 144 -0.43 -19.82 -0.54
N LEU A 145 0.26 -18.70 -0.30
CA LEU A 145 -0.37 -17.44 0.08
C LEU A 145 -0.30 -16.42 -1.05
N LEU A 146 -1.32 -15.58 -1.10
CA LEU A 146 -1.24 -14.25 -1.66
C LEU A 146 -0.97 -13.28 -0.51
N ALA A 147 0.31 -12.95 -0.30
CA ALA A 147 0.80 -12.18 0.83
C ALA A 147 0.78 -10.67 0.56
N TRP A 148 0.45 -9.89 1.58
CA TRP A 148 0.52 -8.42 1.60
C TRP A 148 1.58 -7.89 2.56
N GLU A 149 2.22 -8.76 3.34
CA GLU A 149 3.24 -8.42 4.32
C GLU A 149 4.40 -9.43 4.28
N GLN A 150 5.62 -8.93 4.48
CA GLN A 150 6.83 -9.70 4.67
C GLN A 150 7.56 -9.18 5.92
N ASP A 151 7.92 -10.06 6.84
CA ASP A 151 8.65 -9.78 8.07
C ASP A 151 8.01 -8.65 8.92
N GLY A 152 6.67 -8.62 8.99
CA GLY A 152 5.94 -7.57 9.71
C GLY A 152 5.80 -6.26 8.94
N VAL A 153 6.29 -6.18 7.71
CA VAL A 153 6.31 -4.96 6.90
C VAL A 153 5.40 -5.11 5.67
N PRO A 154 4.45 -4.17 5.44
CA PRO A 154 3.61 -4.20 4.25
C PRO A 154 4.42 -4.14 2.95
N LEU A 155 4.03 -4.93 1.96
CA LEU A 155 4.63 -4.92 0.63
C LEU A 155 4.24 -3.65 -0.14
N ALA A 156 5.23 -2.96 -0.70
CA ALA A 156 5.03 -1.69 -1.41
C ALA A 156 5.99 -1.51 -2.58
N GLY A 157 5.72 -0.49 -3.41
CA GLY A 157 6.54 -0.14 -4.56
C GLY A 157 6.65 -1.30 -5.56
N ALA A 158 7.84 -1.52 -6.13
CA ALA A 158 8.08 -2.56 -7.13
C ALA A 158 7.89 -4.00 -6.59
N GLN A 159 7.91 -4.19 -5.26
CA GLN A 159 7.75 -5.49 -4.61
C GLN A 159 6.30 -5.82 -4.26
N GLY A 160 5.42 -4.81 -4.25
CA GLY A 160 4.02 -4.93 -3.87
C GLY A 160 3.05 -4.64 -5.02
N PRO A 161 1.74 -4.63 -4.75
CA PRO A 161 1.10 -4.72 -3.42
C PRO A 161 1.04 -6.14 -2.85
N LEU A 162 1.24 -7.15 -3.71
CA LEU A 162 1.06 -8.56 -3.36
C LEU A 162 2.23 -9.41 -3.84
N ARG A 163 2.50 -10.49 -3.09
CA ARG A 163 3.51 -11.50 -3.42
C ARG A 163 2.91 -12.91 -3.32
N LEU A 164 3.22 -13.76 -4.28
CA LEU A 164 2.94 -15.19 -4.20
C LEU A 164 4.00 -15.81 -3.28
N VAL A 165 3.55 -16.60 -2.31
CA VAL A 165 4.41 -17.34 -1.38
C VAL A 165 4.10 -18.81 -1.54
N VAL A 166 5.15 -19.62 -1.73
CA VAL A 166 5.00 -21.05 -2.04
C VAL A 166 5.79 -21.90 -1.04
N PRO A 167 5.24 -22.12 0.18
CA PRO A 167 5.93 -22.92 1.18
C PRO A 167 6.30 -24.32 0.66
N GLY A 168 7.51 -24.76 0.97
CA GLY A 168 8.05 -26.05 0.52
C GLY A 168 8.94 -25.96 -0.74
N ASP A 169 8.90 -24.85 -1.48
CA ASP A 169 9.85 -24.62 -2.57
C ASP A 169 11.26 -24.34 -2.05
N LEU A 170 12.23 -25.09 -2.57
CA LEU A 170 13.65 -24.93 -2.19
C LEU A 170 14.29 -23.66 -2.77
N ARG A 171 13.69 -23.08 -3.82
CA ARG A 171 14.20 -21.89 -4.51
C ARG A 171 13.10 -20.84 -4.65
N GLY A 172 13.49 -19.58 -4.55
CA GLY A 172 12.60 -18.42 -4.63
C GLY A 172 11.91 -18.18 -5.98
N GLY A 173 12.09 -19.07 -6.97
CA GLY A 173 11.60 -18.87 -8.34
C GLY A 173 10.08 -18.69 -8.44
N ARG A 174 9.29 -19.34 -7.57
CA ARG A 174 7.83 -19.15 -7.52
C ARG A 174 7.37 -18.12 -6.48
N TYR A 175 8.29 -17.44 -5.80
CA TYR A 175 7.96 -16.39 -4.83
C TYR A 175 7.79 -15.04 -5.51
N VAL A 176 6.77 -14.93 -6.35
CA VAL A 176 6.56 -13.82 -7.30
C VAL A 176 6.12 -12.55 -6.58
N HIS A 177 7.00 -11.55 -6.51
CA HIS A 177 6.69 -10.21 -6.01
C HIS A 177 6.05 -9.32 -7.07
N GLY A 178 5.48 -8.19 -6.65
CA GLY A 178 4.97 -7.18 -7.58
C GLY A 178 3.90 -7.70 -8.52
N ILE A 179 3.04 -8.61 -8.04
CA ILE A 179 1.99 -9.23 -8.86
C ILE A 179 1.08 -8.14 -9.43
N VAL A 180 0.77 -8.24 -10.72
CA VAL A 180 -0.19 -7.38 -11.42
C VAL A 180 -1.42 -8.13 -11.90
N SER A 181 -1.32 -9.44 -12.16
CA SER A 181 -2.48 -10.23 -12.55
C SER A 181 -2.42 -11.69 -12.14
N ILE A 182 -3.60 -12.26 -11.93
CA ILE A 182 -3.83 -13.70 -11.78
C ILE A 182 -4.92 -14.10 -12.77
N GLU A 183 -4.63 -15.08 -13.61
CA GLU A 183 -5.60 -15.63 -14.57
C GLU A 183 -5.88 -17.09 -14.25
N VAL A 184 -7.16 -17.43 -14.04
CA VAL A 184 -7.60 -18.80 -13.73
C VAL A 184 -8.01 -19.50 -15.01
N ARG A 185 -7.31 -20.57 -15.38
CA ARG A 185 -7.55 -21.32 -16.63
C ARG A 185 -7.82 -22.78 -16.35
N THR A 186 -8.36 -23.48 -17.36
CA THR A 186 -8.55 -24.93 -17.36
C THR A 186 -7.84 -25.58 -18.53
N VAL A 187 -7.47 -26.86 -18.38
CA VAL A 187 -6.92 -27.66 -19.49
C VAL A 187 -7.96 -27.98 -20.57
N ALA A 188 -9.25 -27.80 -20.28
CA ALA A 188 -10.33 -28.08 -21.22
C ALA A 188 -10.50 -27.01 -22.33
N GLY A 189 -9.78 -25.89 -22.24
CA GLY A 189 -9.97 -24.72 -23.11
C GLY A 189 -11.16 -23.87 -22.67
N ASP A 190 -11.04 -22.56 -22.84
CA ASP A 190 -12.05 -21.54 -22.49
C ASP A 190 -12.98 -21.24 -23.69
#